data_AF-A0A954QNC1-F1
#
_entry.id   AF-A0A954QNC1-F1
#
_cell.length_a   1.000
_cell.length_b   1.000
_cell.length_c   1.000
_cell.angle_alpha   90.00
_cell.angle_beta   90.00
_cell.angle_gamma   90.00
#
_symmetry.space_group_name_H-M   'P 1'
#
loop_
_entity.id
_entity.type
_entity.pdbx_description
1 polymer ?
#
loop_
_entity_poly.entity_id
_entity_poly.type
_entity_poly.pdbx_seq_one_letter_code
_entity_poly.pdbx_strand_id
1 'polypeptide(L)'
;MNRIATLASQVVSNSPSHSSAASQSAVKDRSDLPHALVGPLHYEKNYAYPLVIWLHGPNGDEGEIRHVIPHISLRNYVSIAPRGTCRMRDGSLGFRWDQSDSSITRAEENVMQCIEQARLSY
;
A
#
# COMPACT_ATOMS: atom_id res chain seq x y z
N MET A 1 -14.97 29.72 -48.36
CA MET A 1 -16.42 29.42 -48.45
C MET A 1 -16.61 28.08 -49.17
N ASN A 2 -17.37 27.16 -48.53
CA ASN A 2 -18.10 25.99 -49.08
C ASN A 2 -17.29 24.91 -49.83
N ARG A 3 -17.58 23.60 -49.79
CA ARG A 3 -18.50 22.67 -49.09
C ARG A 3 -18.02 21.28 -49.55
N ILE A 4 -18.20 20.22 -48.75
CA ILE A 4 -18.71 18.89 -49.18
C ILE A 4 -19.02 18.08 -47.92
N ALA A 5 -20.24 17.56 -47.90
CA ALA A 5 -20.80 16.65 -46.92
C ALA A 5 -20.53 15.19 -47.33
N THR A 6 -20.82 14.23 -46.44
CA THR A 6 -21.64 13.03 -46.69
C THR A 6 -21.15 11.78 -45.93
N LEU A 7 -21.96 11.42 -44.92
CA LEU A 7 -22.52 10.11 -44.56
C LEU A 7 -21.66 8.83 -44.53
N ALA A 8 -21.69 8.22 -43.34
CA ALA A 8 -22.06 6.83 -43.03
C ALA A 8 -21.42 5.67 -43.82
N SER A 9 -20.73 4.79 -43.08
CA SER A 9 -21.00 3.35 -43.19
C SER A 9 -20.55 2.60 -41.94
N GLN A 10 -21.38 1.63 -41.55
CA GLN A 10 -21.15 0.57 -40.56
C GLN A 10 -19.93 -0.28 -40.99
N VAL A 11 -19.37 -1.17 -40.16
CA VAL A 11 -19.73 -2.61 -40.17
C VAL A 11 -18.78 -3.38 -39.20
N VAL A 12 -19.39 -4.14 -38.28
CA VAL A 12 -19.02 -5.48 -37.74
C VAL A 12 -17.83 -5.70 -36.78
N SER A 13 -18.23 -6.08 -35.56
CA SER A 13 -17.77 -7.19 -34.70
C SER A 13 -16.56 -8.04 -35.13
N ASN A 14 -15.56 -8.17 -34.25
CA ASN A 14 -15.15 -9.48 -33.71
C ASN A 14 -14.11 -9.33 -32.58
N SER A 15 -14.39 -9.94 -31.42
CA SER A 15 -13.38 -10.47 -30.49
C SER A 15 -12.95 -11.88 -30.98
N PRO A 16 -11.75 -12.40 -30.66
CA PRO A 16 -11.54 -13.02 -29.34
C PRO A 16 -10.11 -12.91 -28.75
N SER A 17 -10.09 -12.91 -27.41
CA SER A 17 -9.25 -13.72 -26.51
C SER A 17 -7.73 -13.83 -26.72
N HIS A 18 -6.96 -13.12 -25.87
CA HIS A 18 -5.76 -13.70 -25.26
C HIS A 18 -5.77 -13.50 -23.74
N SER A 19 -5.87 -14.63 -23.07
CA SER A 19 -5.84 -14.83 -21.63
C SER A 19 -4.41 -14.63 -21.11
N SER A 20 -4.23 -13.77 -20.11
CA SER A 20 -3.15 -13.92 -19.14
C SER A 20 -3.75 -13.87 -17.75
N ALA A 21 -3.89 -15.05 -17.16
CA ALA A 21 -4.35 -15.26 -15.80
C ALA A 21 -3.35 -14.63 -14.82
N ALA A 22 -3.65 -13.43 -14.34
CA ALA A 22 -3.22 -12.98 -13.02
C ALA A 22 -4.31 -13.42 -12.03
N SER A 23 -4.32 -14.72 -11.73
CA SER A 23 -5.03 -15.24 -10.57
C SER A 23 -4.32 -14.71 -9.35
N GLN A 24 -4.96 -13.79 -8.62
CA GLN A 24 -4.78 -13.65 -7.18
C GLN A 24 -5.98 -12.91 -6.59
N SER A 25 -7.03 -13.69 -6.36
CA SER A 25 -7.80 -13.72 -5.12
C SER A 25 -7.94 -12.39 -4.38
N ALA A 26 -8.88 -11.55 -4.81
CA ALA A 26 -9.45 -10.49 -3.98
C ALA A 26 -10.35 -11.12 -2.90
N VAL A 27 -9.73 -11.82 -1.94
CA VAL A 27 -10.42 -12.40 -0.79
C VAL A 27 -10.38 -11.38 0.34
N LYS A 28 -11.53 -10.72 0.48
CA LYS A 28 -12.19 -10.35 1.74
C LYS A 28 -11.43 -9.38 2.67
N ASP A 29 -11.79 -8.10 2.56
CA ASP A 29 -11.74 -7.03 3.56
C ASP A 29 -10.93 -7.37 4.84
N ARG A 30 -9.61 -7.21 4.74
CA ARG A 30 -8.63 -7.48 5.80
C ARG A 30 -8.25 -6.14 6.41
N SER A 31 -8.82 -5.83 7.57
CA SER A 31 -8.53 -4.67 8.44
C SER A 31 -8.43 -3.34 7.70
N ASP A 32 -9.41 -2.46 7.89
CA ASP A 32 -9.46 -1.07 7.39
C ASP A 32 -8.39 -0.15 8.05
N LEU A 33 -7.26 -0.73 8.47
CA LEU A 33 -6.11 -0.04 9.02
C LEU A 33 -5.16 0.32 7.87
N PRO A 34 -5.00 1.62 7.56
CA PRO A 34 -4.09 2.03 6.49
C PRO A 34 -2.65 1.74 6.90
N HIS A 35 -1.99 0.87 6.14
CA HIS A 35 -0.59 0.51 6.32
C HIS A 35 0.07 0.23 4.97
N ALA A 36 1.39 0.30 4.93
CA ALA A 36 2.18 -0.11 3.78
C ALA A 36 3.10 -1.26 4.17
N LEU A 37 3.01 -2.37 3.43
CA LEU A 37 3.87 -3.54 3.58
C LEU A 37 4.85 -3.60 2.40
N VAL A 38 6.13 -3.83 2.69
CA VAL A 38 7.21 -3.98 1.71
C VAL A 38 7.97 -5.25 2.03
N GLY A 39 7.97 -6.19 1.08
CA GLY A 39 8.75 -7.42 1.18
C GLY A 39 10.09 -7.36 0.46
N PRO A 40 10.95 -8.35 0.69
CA PRO A 40 12.22 -8.49 -0.01
C PRO A 40 12.02 -8.81 -1.49
N LEU A 41 12.85 -8.23 -2.37
CA LEU A 41 12.77 -8.42 -3.82
C LEU A 41 12.96 -9.88 -4.27
N HIS A 42 13.74 -10.66 -3.52
CA HIS A 42 14.00 -12.07 -3.78
C HIS A 42 13.62 -12.90 -2.55
N TYR A 43 12.32 -12.91 -2.22
CA TYR A 43 11.84 -13.68 -1.08
C TYR A 43 12.28 -15.15 -1.16
N GLU A 44 12.97 -15.58 -0.12
CA GLU A 44 13.38 -16.96 0.10
C GLU A 44 12.48 -17.61 1.15
N LYS A 45 11.78 -18.66 0.75
CA LYS A 45 10.89 -19.40 1.66
C LYS A 45 11.69 -19.99 2.82
N ASN A 46 11.12 -19.92 4.02
CA ASN A 46 11.70 -20.42 5.28
C ASN A 46 12.96 -19.65 5.76
N TYR A 47 13.31 -18.52 5.14
CA TYR A 47 14.29 -17.61 5.70
C TYR A 47 13.61 -16.72 6.75
N ALA A 48 14.19 -16.61 7.95
CA ALA A 48 13.65 -15.79 9.02
C ALA A 48 14.00 -14.32 8.79
N TYR A 49 13.19 -13.64 7.99
CA TYR A 49 13.36 -12.21 7.74
C TYR A 49 13.11 -11.40 9.02
N PRO A 50 14.05 -10.54 9.45
CA PRO A 50 13.76 -9.54 10.46
C PRO A 50 12.66 -8.58 10.00
N LEU A 51 11.77 -8.22 10.92
CA LEU A 51 10.70 -7.25 10.71
C LEU A 51 11.18 -5.84 11.06
N VAL A 52 11.03 -4.90 10.13
CA VAL A 52 11.20 -3.46 10.37
C VAL A 52 9.84 -2.81 10.47
N ILE A 53 9.61 -2.07 11.56
CA ILE A 53 8.40 -1.25 11.75
C ILE A 53 8.81 0.20 11.56
N TRP A 54 8.23 0.86 10.56
CA TRP A 54 8.54 2.27 10.26
C TRP A 54 7.43 3.19 10.78
N LEU A 55 7.79 4.08 11.70
CA LEU A 55 6.92 5.15 12.16
C LEU A 55 7.35 6.44 11.48
N HIS A 56 6.54 6.92 10.54
CA HIS A 56 6.84 8.10 9.73
C HIS A 56 6.91 9.39 10.56
N GLY A 57 7.56 10.41 10.00
CA GLY A 57 7.63 11.75 10.61
C GLY A 57 6.30 12.52 10.55
N PRO A 58 6.20 13.70 11.18
CA PRO A 58 5.05 14.58 10.98
C PRO A 58 4.93 14.97 9.50
N ASN A 59 3.70 15.14 9.01
CA ASN A 59 3.38 15.41 7.60
C ASN A 59 3.69 14.25 6.64
N GLY A 60 4.08 13.09 7.16
CA GLY A 60 4.28 11.86 6.40
C GLY A 60 3.05 10.96 6.32
N ASP A 61 3.19 9.83 5.66
CA ASP A 61 2.23 8.73 5.66
C ASP A 61 2.93 7.38 5.64
N GLU A 62 2.16 6.29 5.69
CA GLU A 62 2.68 4.93 5.66
C GLU A 62 3.50 4.63 4.39
N GLY A 63 3.26 5.35 3.28
CA GLY A 63 3.94 5.18 2.01
C GLY A 63 5.40 5.59 2.03
N GLU A 64 5.85 6.39 3.00
CA GLU A 64 7.26 6.78 3.17
C GLU A 64 8.20 5.57 3.21
N ILE A 65 7.75 4.44 3.77
CA ILE A 65 8.56 3.23 3.90
C ILE A 65 9.12 2.75 2.55
N ARG A 66 8.40 2.94 1.45
CA ARG A 66 8.86 2.55 0.10
C ARG A 66 10.12 3.32 -0.34
N HIS A 67 10.32 4.53 0.17
CA HIS A 67 11.51 5.34 -0.10
C HIS A 67 12.63 5.05 0.91
N VAL A 68 12.28 4.65 2.14
CA VAL A 68 13.24 4.34 3.21
C VAL A 68 13.92 2.98 3.01
N ILE A 69 13.18 1.93 2.65
CA ILE A 69 13.71 0.57 2.53
C ILE A 69 14.89 0.43 1.55
N PRO A 70 14.92 1.11 0.39
CA PRO A 70 16.10 1.13 -0.48
C PRO A 70 17.40 1.55 0.23
N HIS A 71 17.32 2.39 1.27
CA HIS A 71 18.47 2.86 2.05
C HIS A 71 18.86 1.92 3.20
N ILE A 72 17.98 0.97 3.57
CA ILE A 72 18.25 -0.06 4.58
C ILE A 72 18.71 -1.35 3.88
N SER A 73 17.82 -1.99 3.12
CA SER A 73 18.10 -3.13 2.23
C SER A 73 16.82 -3.58 1.53
N LEU A 74 16.89 -3.82 0.22
CA LEU A 74 15.78 -4.34 -0.59
C LEU A 74 15.58 -5.86 -0.49
N ARG A 75 16.48 -6.58 0.20
CA ARG A 75 16.53 -8.06 0.13
C ARG A 75 16.41 -8.77 1.47
N ASN A 76 16.77 -8.12 2.58
CA ASN A 76 16.99 -8.82 3.84
C ASN A 76 15.94 -8.52 4.91
N TYR A 77 14.91 -7.73 4.60
CA TYR A 77 13.91 -7.31 5.57
C TYR A 77 12.50 -7.43 4.99
N VAL A 78 11.58 -7.80 5.87
CA VAL A 78 10.15 -7.51 5.70
C VAL A 78 9.88 -6.23 6.47
N SER A 79 9.13 -5.31 5.89
CA SER A 79 8.93 -3.99 6.50
C SER A 79 7.48 -3.58 6.43
N ILE A 80 6.96 -3.01 7.52
CA ILE A 80 5.59 -2.50 7.58
C ILE A 80 5.55 -1.12 8.23
N ALA A 81 4.73 -0.23 7.68
CA ALA A 81 4.46 1.09 8.23
C ALA A 81 2.97 1.25 8.55
N PRO A 82 2.59 1.44 9.83
CA PRO A 82 1.26 1.93 10.17
C PRO A 82 1.12 3.42 9.83
N ARG A 83 -0.08 3.85 9.49
CA ARG A 83 -0.43 5.27 9.38
C ARG A 83 -0.55 5.94 10.74
N GLY A 84 -0.15 7.21 10.82
CA GLY A 84 -0.37 8.07 11.98
C GLY A 84 -1.84 8.17 12.41
N THR A 85 -2.08 8.32 13.71
CA THR A 85 -3.43 8.32 14.30
C THR A 85 -4.23 9.59 14.06
N CYS A 86 -3.58 10.67 13.62
CA CYS A 86 -4.23 11.95 13.37
C CYS A 86 -3.79 12.56 12.05
N ARG A 87 -4.74 13.16 11.32
CA ARG A 87 -4.42 14.01 10.15
C ARG A 87 -3.80 15.32 10.62
N MET A 88 -2.95 15.89 9.78
CA MET A 88 -2.39 17.23 10.00
C MET A 88 -3.49 18.29 10.09
N ARG A 89 -3.31 19.28 10.98
CA ARG A 89 -4.33 20.33 11.25
C ARG A 89 -4.25 21.50 10.29
N ASP A 90 -3.12 21.67 9.62
CA ASP A 90 -2.82 22.78 8.69
C ASP A 90 -3.38 22.56 7.28
N GLY A 91 -4.19 21.52 7.08
CA GLY A 91 -4.75 21.16 5.77
C GLY A 91 -3.79 20.38 4.88
N SER A 92 -2.60 20.02 5.37
CA SER A 92 -1.71 19.12 4.62
C SER A 92 -2.31 17.71 4.50
N LEU A 93 -1.87 16.97 3.48
CA LEU A 93 -2.36 15.63 3.20
C LEU A 93 -1.78 14.55 4.13
N GLY A 94 -0.81 14.90 4.97
CA GLY A 94 -0.08 13.98 5.82
C GLY A 94 -0.76 13.66 7.17
N PHE A 95 -0.11 12.77 7.89
CA PHE A 95 -0.50 12.29 9.21
C PHE A 95 0.58 12.64 10.25
N ARG A 96 0.20 12.52 11.52
CA ARG A 96 1.10 12.63 12.66
C ARG A 96 0.68 11.69 13.78
N TRP A 97 1.60 11.54 14.74
CA TRP A 97 1.39 10.80 15.98
C TRP A 97 0.97 11.77 17.08
N ASP A 98 -0.33 11.83 17.36
CA ASP A 98 -0.85 12.62 18.47
C ASP A 98 -0.45 11.98 19.82
N GLN A 99 -0.02 12.80 20.78
CA GLN A 99 0.56 12.33 22.05
C GLN A 99 -0.49 12.24 23.18
N SER A 100 -1.78 12.31 22.86
CA SER A 100 -2.84 12.00 23.83
C SER A 100 -2.87 10.51 24.15
N ASP A 101 -3.24 10.15 25.39
CA ASP A 101 -3.28 8.76 25.84
C ASP A 101 -4.10 7.86 24.90
N SER A 102 -5.28 8.32 24.47
CA SER A 102 -6.12 7.58 23.53
C SER A 102 -5.47 7.37 22.17
N SER A 103 -4.69 8.34 21.69
CA SER A 103 -3.97 8.24 20.42
C SER A 103 -2.75 7.32 20.53
N ILE A 104 -2.09 7.28 21.69
CA ILE A 104 -1.00 6.35 21.96
C ILE A 104 -1.52 4.91 22.02
N THR A 105 -2.60 4.66 22.76
CA THR A 105 -3.25 3.33 22.81
C THR A 105 -3.69 2.89 21.41
N ARG A 106 -4.27 3.80 20.62
CA ARG A 106 -4.65 3.50 19.23
C ARG A 106 -3.43 3.19 18.36
N ALA A 107 -2.32 3.91 18.52
CA ALA A 107 -1.09 3.65 17.77
C ALA A 107 -0.49 2.28 18.13
N GLU A 108 -0.50 1.91 19.41
CA GLU A 108 -0.09 0.59 19.88
C GLU A 108 -0.93 -0.52 19.24
N GLU A 109 -2.26 -0.43 19.30
CA GLU A 109 -3.18 -1.38 18.67
C GLU A 109 -2.89 -1.53 17.17
N ASN A 110 -2.66 -0.40 16.49
CA ASN A 110 -2.35 -0.38 15.05
C ASN A 110 -1.02 -1.07 14.75
N VAL A 111 0.02 -0.81 15.54
CA VAL A 111 1.32 -1.48 15.39
C VAL A 111 1.18 -2.99 15.58
N MET A 112 0.44 -3.42 16.61
CA MET A 112 0.21 -4.85 16.87
C MET A 112 -0.56 -5.51 15.72
N GLN A 113 -1.59 -4.84 15.17
CA GLN A 113 -2.30 -5.32 13.98
C GLN A 113 -1.40 -5.40 12.75
N CYS A 114 -0.51 -4.43 12.54
CA CYS A 114 0.47 -4.48 11.46
C CYS A 114 1.45 -5.65 11.62
N ILE A 115 1.94 -5.94 12.82
CA ILE A 115 2.82 -7.10 13.07
C ILE A 115 2.10 -8.39 12.67
N GLU A 116 0.84 -8.56 13.08
CA GLU A 116 0.02 -9.70 12.68
C GLU A 116 -0.19 -9.78 11.17
N GLN A 117 -0.44 -8.65 10.51
CA GLN A 117 -0.59 -8.58 9.07
C GLN A 117 0.69 -8.95 8.32
N ALA A 118 1.86 -8.54 8.81
CA ALA A 118 3.15 -8.93 8.26
C ALA A 118 3.37 -10.44 8.38
N ARG A 119 3.07 -11.02 9.57
CA ARG A 119 3.16 -12.47 9.82
C ARG A 119 2.25 -13.30 8.92
N LEU A 120 1.08 -12.78 8.56
CA LEU A 120 0.16 -13.48 7.63
C LEU A 120 0.62 -13.41 6.17
N SER A 121 1.57 -12.55 5.84
CA SER A 121 1.99 -12.27 4.47
C SER A 121 3.32 -12.94 4.09
N TYR A 122 4.20 -13.26 5.05
CA TYR A 122 5.55 -13.80 4.85
C TYR A 122 5.91 -14.91 5.83
#